data_AF-A0A2W4J762-F1
#
_entry.id   AF-A0A2W4J762-F1
#
_cell.length_a   1.000
_cell.length_b   1.000
_cell.length_c   1.000
_cell.angle_alpha   90.00
_cell.angle_beta   90.00
_cell.angle_gamma   90.00
#
_symmetry.space_group_name_H-M   'P 1'
#
loop_
_entity.id
_entity.type
_entity.pdbx_description
1 polymer ?
#
loop_
_entity_poly.entity_id
_entity_poly.type
_entity_poly.pdbx_seq_one_letter_code
_entity_poly.pdbx_strand_id
1 'polypeptide(L)' 'MSTATDTITVDVPLSTAYNQWTQMESYPKFMAGVQSVEQLDDTHLRWRMNASRGERDFHVGITHQGPPPMIARGR' A
#
# COMPACT_ATOMS: atom_id res chain seq x y z
N MET A 1 -16.95 13.53 -4.56
CA MET A 1 -15.94 12.51 -4.26
C MET A 1 -14.92 13.13 -3.33
N SER A 2 -14.57 12.46 -2.24
CA SER A 2 -13.57 12.94 -1.27
C SER A 2 -12.29 12.15 -1.49
N THR A 3 -11.17 12.83 -1.68
CA THR A 3 -9.84 12.22 -1.79
C THR A 3 -9.07 12.49 -0.49
N ALA A 4 -8.36 11.49 0.01
CA ALA A 4 -7.42 11.62 1.12
C ALA A 4 -6.04 11.17 0.62
N THR A 5 -4.99 11.91 0.99
CA THR A 5 -3.61 11.61 0.62
C THR A 5 -2.76 11.70 1.86
N ASP A 6 -1.92 10.69 2.09
CA ASP A 6 -0.96 10.65 3.19
C ASP A 6 0.43 10.35 2.63
N THR A 7 1.49 10.83 3.29
CA THR A 7 2.88 10.68 2.81
C THR A 7 3.83 10.52 3.98
N ILE A 8 4.76 9.57 3.84
CA ILE A 8 5.82 9.32 4.82
C ILE A 8 7.19 9.36 4.12
N THR A 9 8.21 9.87 4.80
CA THR A 9 9.60 9.82 4.34
C THR A 9 10.30 8.64 4.99
N VAL A 10 10.94 7.80 4.19
CA VAL A 10 11.69 6.61 4.63
C VAL A 10 13.14 6.70 4.15
N ASP A 11 14.10 6.47 5.03
CA ASP A 11 15.54 6.57 4.73
C ASP A 11 16.13 5.21 4.32
N VAL A 12 15.61 4.68 3.21
CA VAL A 12 16.08 3.42 2.62
C VAL A 12 16.25 3.59 1.11
N PRO A 13 17.11 2.79 0.44
CA PRO A 13 17.20 2.80 -1.01
C PRO A 13 15.83 2.65 -1.68
N LEU A 14 15.63 3.30 -2.83
CA LEU A 14 14.36 3.27 -3.57
C LEU A 14 13.89 1.84 -3.87
N SER A 15 14.82 0.94 -4.24
CA SER A 15 14.52 -0.47 -4.48
C SER A 15 14.01 -1.18 -3.22
N THR A 16 14.53 -0.85 -2.05
CA THR A 16 14.08 -1.40 -0.76
C THR A 16 12.66 -0.94 -0.45
N ALA A 17 12.39 0.37 -0.56
CA ALA A 17 11.04 0.90 -0.37
C ALA A 17 10.04 0.30 -1.37
N TYR A 18 10.45 0.18 -2.64
CA TYR A 18 9.61 -0.38 -3.69
C TYR A 18 9.29 -1.86 -3.46
N ASN A 19 10.29 -2.68 -3.14
CA ASN A 19 10.11 -4.09 -2.82
C ASN A 19 9.22 -4.31 -1.59
N GLN A 20 9.22 -3.37 -0.64
CA GLN A 20 8.33 -3.41 0.52
C GLN A 20 6.90 -3.03 0.15
N TRP A 21 6.72 -2.00 -0.69
CA TRP A 21 5.42 -1.55 -1.17
C TRP A 21 4.66 -2.64 -1.92
N THR A 22 5.38 -3.49 -2.68
CA THR A 22 4.77 -4.62 -3.38
C THR A 22 4.35 -5.77 -2.45
N GLN A 23 4.74 -5.76 -1.18
CA GLN A 23 4.35 -6.75 -0.18
C GLN A 23 3.11 -6.27 0.59
N MET A 24 1.95 -6.31 -0.07
CA MET A 24 0.68 -5.77 0.44
C MET A 24 0.30 -6.33 1.83
N GLU A 25 0.60 -7.60 2.11
CA GLU A 25 0.30 -8.24 3.40
C GLU A 25 1.10 -7.67 4.59
N SER A 26 2.17 -6.90 4.31
CA SER A 26 2.98 -6.26 5.36
C SER A 26 2.38 -4.95 5.89
N TYR A 27 1.35 -4.40 5.23
CA TYR A 27 0.76 -3.10 5.55
C TYR A 27 0.21 -2.94 6.98
N PRO A 28 -0.35 -3.98 7.64
CA PRO A 28 -0.74 -3.89 9.05
C PRO A 28 0.40 -3.48 10.00
N LYS A 29 1.66 -3.73 9.63
CA LYS A 29 2.83 -3.33 10.44
C LYS A 29 3.10 -1.83 10.38
N PHE A 30 2.61 -1.14 9.35
CA PHE A 30 2.91 0.26 9.08
C PHE A 30 1.70 1.19 9.27
N MET A 31 0.48 0.65 9.19
CA MET A 31 -0.76 1.43 9.27
C MET A 31 -1.63 0.93 10.43
N ALA A 32 -1.68 1.70 11.52
CA ALA A 32 -2.41 1.33 12.75
C ALA A 32 -3.91 1.04 12.55
N GLY A 33 -4.53 1.58 11.50
CA GLY A 33 -5.93 1.33 11.14
C GLY A 33 -6.16 0.03 10.35
N VAL A 34 -5.11 -0.63 9.87
CA VAL A 34 -5.19 -1.85 9.05
C VAL A 34 -4.94 -3.06 9.95
N GLN A 35 -5.88 -3.99 10.00
CA GLN A 35 -5.77 -5.22 10.78
C GLN A 35 -5.15 -6.35 9.96
N SER A 36 -5.61 -6.52 8.71
CA SER A 36 -5.07 -7.53 7.81
C SER A 36 -5.26 -7.12 6.35
N VAL A 37 -4.34 -7.57 5.51
CA VAL A 37 -4.46 -7.52 4.06
C VAL A 37 -4.18 -8.94 3.56
N GLU A 38 -5.11 -9.50 2.79
CA GLU A 38 -5.02 -10.84 2.23
C GLU A 38 -5.05 -10.73 0.70
N GLN A 39 -4.07 -11.35 0.03
CA GLN A 39 -4.06 -11.43 -1.42
C GLN A 39 -4.93 -12.60 -1.90
N LEU A 40 -5.98 -12.28 -2.65
CA LEU A 40 -6.92 -13.28 -3.18
C LEU A 40 -6.44 -13.83 -4.53
N ASP A 41 -5.86 -12.96 -5.36
CA ASP A 41 -5.20 -13.30 -6.62
C ASP A 41 -4.16 -12.23 -7.01
N ASP A 42 -3.59 -12.31 -8.22
CA ASP A 42 -2.56 -11.40 -8.72
C ASP A 42 -2.96 -9.91 -8.67
N THR A 43 -4.27 -9.61 -8.67
CA THR A 43 -4.81 -8.25 -8.77
C THR A 43 -5.85 -7.91 -7.70
N HIS A 44 -6.34 -8.85 -6.91
CA HIS A 44 -7.37 -8.62 -5.90
C HIS A 44 -6.85 -8.80 -4.48
N LEU A 45 -7.22 -7.86 -3.62
CA LEU A 45 -6.87 -7.81 -2.21
C LEU A 45 -8.13 -7.69 -1.37
N ARG A 46 -8.18 -8.39 -0.24
CA ARG A 46 -9.16 -8.16 0.82
C ARG A 46 -8.50 -7.39 1.96
N TRP A 47 -9.14 -6.30 2.34
CA TRP A 47 -8.67 -5.41 3.40
C TRP A 47 -9.60 -5.47 4.59
N ARG A 48 -9.03 -5.64 5.77
CA ARG A 48 -9.74 -5.49 7.05
C ARG A 48 -9.12 -4.34 7.83
N MET A 49 -9.96 -3.39 8.23
CA MET A 49 -9.54 -2.17 8.91
C MET A 49 -10.39 -1.90 10.15
N ASN A 50 -9.76 -1.36 11.19
CA ASN A 50 -10.45 -0.80 12.33
C ASN A 50 -10.50 0.73 12.17
N ALA A 51 -11.68 1.25 11.90
CA ALA A 51 -11.93 2.69 11.89
C ALA A 51 -12.66 3.10 13.17
N SER A 52 -12.65 4.40 13.48
CA SER A 52 -13.43 4.96 14.61
C SER A 52 -14.93 4.66 14.54
N ARG A 53 -15.45 4.24 13.38
CA ARG A 53 -16.84 3.83 13.16
C ARG A 53 -17.05 2.30 13.13
N GLY A 54 -16.08 1.54 13.63
CA GLY A 54 -16.11 0.07 13.68
C GLY A 54 -15.25 -0.60 12.59
N GLU A 55 -15.33 -1.93 12.54
CA GLU A 55 -14.60 -2.75 11.58
C GLU A 55 -15.17 -2.58 10.16
N ARG A 56 -14.26 -2.55 9.18
CA ARG A 56 -14.55 -2.46 7.75
C ARG A 56 -13.84 -3.59 7.04
N ASP A 57 -14.57 -4.30 6.20
CA ASP A 57 -14.06 -5.36 5.32
C ASP A 57 -14.42 -4.99 3.88
N PHE A 58 -13.43 -4.88 3.01
CA PHE A 58 -13.63 -4.46 1.63
C PHE A 58 -12.62 -5.10 0.66
N HIS A 59 -13.03 -5.21 -0.60
CA HIS A 59 -12.22 -5.77 -1.67
C HIS A 59 -11.69 -4.65 -2.55
N VAL A 60 -10.42 -4.75 -2.94
CA VAL A 60 -9.72 -3.76 -3.76
C VAL A 60 -9.10 -4.48 -4.95
N GLY A 61 -9.29 -3.91 -6.15
CA GLY A 61 -8.57 -4.31 -7.36
C GLY A 61 -7.37 -3.39 -7.60
N ILE A 62 -6.22 -3.97 -7.95
CA ILE A 62 -5.03 -3.26 -8.39
C ILE A 62 -5.26 -2.78 -9.82
N THR A 63 -5.36 -1.46 -10.01
CA THR A 63 -5.61 -0.86 -11.34
C THR A 63 -4.33 -0.57 -12.12
N HIS A 64 -3.20 -0.40 -11.43
CA HIS A 64 -1.90 -0.23 -12.05
C HIS A 64 -0.79 -0.70 -11.10
N GLN A 65 0.14 -1.49 -11.65
CA GLN A 65 1.36 -1.92 -10.98
C GLN A 65 2.51 -1.72 -11.97
N GLY A 66 3.44 -0.84 -11.62
CA GLY A 66 4.58 -0.53 -12.47
C GLY A 66 5.70 0.10 -11.65
N PRO A 67 6.97 -0.11 -12.05
CA PRO A 67 8.09 0.54 -11.40
C PRO A 67 7.91 2.07 -11.47
N PRO A 68 8.35 2.81 -10.44
CA PRO A 68 8.31 4.26 -10.50
C PRO A 68 9.08 4.75 -11.74
N PRO A 69 8.71 5.91 -12.31
CA PRO A 69 9.53 6.55 -13.32
C PRO A 69 10.95 6.69 -12.76
N MET A 70 11.92 6.06 -13.41
CA MET A 70 13.32 6.18 -13.00
C MET A 70 13.74 7.62 -13.29
N ILE A 71 13.83 8.45 -12.26
CA ILE A 71 14.41 9.80 -12.40
C ILE A 71 15.92 9.62 -12.52
N ALA A 72 16.40 9.41 -13.74
CA ALA A 72 17.81 9.54 -14.05
C ALA A 72 18.16 11.04 -14.00
N ARG A 73 18.81 11.49 -12.92
CA ARG A 73 19.53 12.78 -12.98
C ARG A 73 20.76 12.59 -13.86
N GLY A 74 20.75 13.24 -15.01
CA GLY A 74 21.91 13.32 -15.89
C GLY A 74 22.99 14.23 -15.30
N ARG A 75 24.17 13.63 -15.11
CA ARG A 75 25.51 14.17 -14.80
C ARG A 75 25.68 15.13 -13.61
#